data_AF-A0AA96YMX8-F1
#
_entry.id   AF-A0AA96YMX8-F1
#
_cell.length_a   1.000
_cell.length_b   1.000
_cell.length_c   1.000
_cell.angle_alpha   90.00
_cell.angle_beta   90.00
_cell.angle_gamma   90.00
#
_symmetry.space_group_name_H-M   'P 1'
#
loop_
_entity.id
_entity.type
_entity.pdbx_description
1 polymer ?
#
loop_
_entity_poly.entity_id
_entity_poly.type
_entity_poly.pdbx_seq_one_letter_code
_entity_poly.pdbx_strand_id
1 'polypeptide(L)'
;MLPANFIEIRGTVLVPSCIHTAEGAPHLGVRVQLGTDENKIILAAWGCQTLGVAMPFNLLLDRNSLPEGAEPTLVASYGVGVNEEPNSLSLSMPLAIDQPEPNPPMVLRIPAQPGEQSQQPLSPAIIEMKNIIEIPEELLRPQALMTFGLYRTQEDGYSNRSSSYIAGAALWPTQGPVTLTTYLDGNTVNDDEPLHLRVAYYDPHTMTPYAGRTLRGLTLQSVTELEAISLRPPRRS
;
A
#
# COMPACT_ATOMS: atom_id res chain seq x y z
N MET A 1 -7.13 12.95 15.72
CA MET A 1 -6.44 12.04 16.65
C MET A 1 -6.58 10.65 16.09
N LEU A 2 -5.47 9.93 15.90
CA LEU A 2 -5.51 8.50 15.61
C LEU A 2 -6.03 7.77 16.87
N PRO A 3 -6.79 6.67 16.73
CA PRO A 3 -7.09 5.80 17.87
C PRO A 3 -5.78 5.38 18.55
N ALA A 4 -5.77 5.32 19.90
CA ALA A 4 -4.57 5.20 20.75
C ALA A 4 -3.66 3.97 20.49
N ASN A 5 -4.04 3.06 19.58
CA ASN A 5 -3.31 1.81 19.32
C ASN A 5 -2.70 1.74 17.91
N PHE A 6 -2.77 2.77 17.08
CA PHE A 6 -2.04 2.77 15.81
C PHE A 6 -0.69 3.48 15.94
N ILE A 7 0.31 2.99 15.21
CA ILE A 7 1.59 3.67 14.95
C ILE A 7 1.57 4.14 13.51
N GLU A 8 1.79 5.43 13.30
CA GLU A 8 1.99 6.01 11.98
C GLU A 8 3.48 6.06 11.64
N ILE A 9 3.86 5.50 10.50
CA ILE A 9 5.23 5.55 9.97
C ILE A 9 5.16 6.24 8.61
N ARG A 10 5.79 7.42 8.53
CA ARG A 10 5.71 8.30 7.37
C ARG A 10 7.08 8.70 6.88
N GLY A 11 7.17 9.02 5.59
CA GLY A 11 8.39 9.50 4.99
C GLY A 11 8.28 9.69 3.50
N THR A 12 9.43 9.77 2.84
CA THR A 12 9.56 9.88 1.39
C THR A 12 10.51 8.79 0.90
N VAL A 13 10.11 8.09 -0.15
CA VAL A 13 10.98 7.17 -0.87
C VAL A 13 11.55 7.88 -2.10
N LEU A 14 12.86 7.76 -2.25
CA LEU A 14 13.63 8.24 -3.38
C LEU A 14 14.15 7.04 -4.15
N VAL A 15 13.87 7.01 -5.45
CA VAL A 15 14.41 6.02 -6.37
C VAL A 15 15.55 6.66 -7.18
N PRO A 16 16.55 5.87 -7.58
CA PRO A 16 17.75 6.39 -8.23
C PRO A 16 17.49 6.80 -9.69
N SER A 17 16.52 6.16 -10.33
CA SER A 17 16.20 6.30 -11.75
C SER A 17 14.78 5.80 -12.03
N CYS A 18 14.16 6.28 -13.11
CA CYS A 18 12.94 5.66 -13.63
C CYS A 18 13.32 4.41 -14.45
N ILE A 19 12.88 3.22 -14.01
CA ILE A 19 13.03 1.99 -14.79
C ILE A 19 11.80 1.91 -15.70
N HIS A 20 12.00 2.05 -17.00
CA HIS A 20 10.93 1.79 -17.96
C HIS A 20 10.91 0.31 -18.34
N THR A 21 9.73 -0.29 -18.29
CA THR A 21 9.50 -1.61 -18.88
C THR A 21 8.39 -1.53 -19.91
N ALA A 22 8.38 -2.52 -20.81
CA ALA A 22 7.29 -2.70 -21.77
C ALA A 22 5.95 -3.03 -21.08
N GLU A 23 5.97 -3.38 -19.79
CA GLU A 23 4.82 -3.85 -19.01
C GLU A 23 4.11 -2.74 -18.22
N GLY A 24 4.64 -1.52 -18.25
CA GLY A 24 4.02 -0.34 -17.63
C GLY A 24 4.94 0.38 -16.64
N ALA A 25 4.34 1.21 -15.79
CA ALA A 25 5.06 1.94 -14.76
C ALA A 25 5.55 0.98 -13.65
N PRO A 26 6.79 1.13 -13.17
CA PRO A 26 7.31 0.34 -12.05
C PRO A 26 6.55 0.63 -10.75
N HIS A 27 6.57 -0.34 -9.85
CA HIS A 27 5.99 -0.24 -8.52
C HIS A 27 7.04 0.15 -7.48
N LEU A 28 6.66 1.11 -6.66
CA LEU A 28 7.34 1.51 -5.46
C LEU A 28 6.54 1.02 -4.26
N GLY A 29 7.21 0.40 -3.30
CA GLY A 29 6.58 -0.15 -2.11
C GLY A 29 7.41 0.09 -0.86
N VAL A 30 6.73 0.28 0.27
CA VAL A 30 7.32 0.25 1.60
C VAL A 30 6.51 -0.72 2.45
N ARG A 31 7.19 -1.59 3.19
CA ARG A 31 6.53 -2.54 4.09
C ARG A 31 7.26 -2.65 5.42
N VAL A 32 6.48 -2.89 6.47
CA VAL A 32 6.97 -3.38 7.74
C VAL A 32 6.85 -4.90 7.73
N GLN A 33 7.94 -5.60 8.02
CA GLN A 33 7.94 -7.06 8.08
C GLN A 33 8.63 -7.59 9.34
N LEU A 34 8.18 -8.75 9.80
CA LEU A 34 8.89 -9.61 10.77
C LEU A 34 9.57 -10.75 10.04
N GLY A 35 10.75 -11.16 10.51
CA GLY A 35 11.50 -12.28 9.95
C GLY A 35 12.20 -11.98 8.62
N THR A 36 12.83 -13.02 8.07
CA THR A 36 13.56 -13.01 6.80
C THR A 36 12.81 -13.80 5.73
N ASP A 37 13.28 -13.73 4.48
CA ASP A 37 12.53 -13.98 3.24
C ASP A 37 11.56 -15.18 3.21
N GLU A 38 11.93 -16.33 3.77
CA GLU A 38 11.11 -17.55 3.75
C GLU A 38 9.97 -17.56 4.78
N ASN A 39 10.09 -16.82 5.88
CA ASN A 39 9.11 -16.78 6.98
C ASN A 39 8.61 -15.35 7.27
N LYS A 40 8.67 -14.47 6.25
CA LYS A 40 8.33 -13.07 6.45
C LYS A 40 6.83 -12.87 6.68
N ILE A 41 6.49 -12.13 7.73
CA ILE A 41 5.13 -11.66 8.00
C ILE A 41 5.08 -10.18 7.70
N ILE A 42 4.26 -9.78 6.73
CA ILE A 42 4.04 -8.36 6.40
C ILE A 42 3.00 -7.80 7.38
N LEU A 43 3.40 -6.85 8.21
CA LEU A 43 2.55 -6.23 9.22
C LEU A 43 1.83 -4.98 8.70
N ALA A 44 2.49 -4.25 7.80
CA ALA A 44 1.89 -3.13 7.08
C ALA A 44 2.60 -2.98 5.75
N ALA A 45 1.87 -2.57 4.71
CA ALA A 45 2.45 -2.23 3.42
C ALA A 45 1.75 -1.03 2.81
N TRP A 46 2.50 -0.29 2.02
CA TRP A 46 2.05 0.77 1.12
C TRP A 46 2.76 0.55 -0.21
N GLY A 47 2.09 0.86 -1.30
CA GLY A 47 2.77 0.97 -2.58
C GLY A 47 1.96 1.71 -3.62
N CYS A 48 2.65 2.16 -4.66
CA CYS A 48 2.06 2.79 -5.82
C CYS A 48 2.91 2.56 -7.07
N GLN A 49 2.33 2.79 -8.24
CA GLN A 49 3.09 2.99 -9.46
C GLN A 49 3.71 4.38 -9.46
N THR A 50 4.89 4.50 -10.08
CA THR A 50 5.62 5.76 -10.18
C THR A 50 6.43 5.82 -11.46
N LEU A 51 6.64 7.02 -12.00
CA LEU A 51 7.60 7.29 -13.08
C LEU A 51 8.92 7.86 -12.54
N GLY A 52 9.39 7.29 -11.42
CA GLY A 52 10.66 7.66 -10.81
C GLY A 52 10.60 8.87 -9.88
N VAL A 53 9.40 9.37 -9.58
CA VAL A 53 9.22 10.55 -8.73
C VAL A 53 9.44 10.23 -7.26
N ALA A 54 9.90 11.21 -6.48
CA ALA A 54 9.99 11.10 -5.02
C ALA A 54 8.57 10.97 -4.43
N MET A 55 8.27 9.82 -3.82
CA MET A 55 6.91 9.54 -3.34
C MET A 55 6.82 9.59 -1.82
N PRO A 56 5.86 10.32 -1.24
CA PRO A 56 5.53 10.15 0.16
C PRO A 56 4.91 8.77 0.39
N PHE A 57 5.16 8.22 1.57
CA PHE A 57 4.50 7.01 2.04
C PHE A 57 3.92 7.22 3.43
N ASN A 58 2.87 6.48 3.73
CA ASN A 58 2.30 6.38 5.06
C ASN A 58 1.91 4.93 5.33
N LEU A 59 2.42 4.37 6.43
CA LEU A 59 2.10 3.04 6.92
C LEU A 59 1.40 3.18 8.25
N LEU A 60 0.29 2.44 8.38
CA LEU A 60 -0.45 2.35 9.62
C LEU A 60 -0.29 0.95 10.19
N LEU A 61 0.31 0.87 11.38
CA LEU A 61 0.57 -0.38 12.08
C LEU A 61 -0.28 -0.44 13.35
N ASP A 62 -1.04 -1.51 13.53
CA ASP A 62 -1.80 -1.73 14.76
C ASP A 62 -0.88 -2.31 15.84
N ARG A 63 -0.71 -1.62 16.96
CA ARG A 63 0.13 -2.07 18.09
C ARG A 63 -0.30 -3.44 18.60
N ASN A 64 -1.59 -3.76 18.55
CA ASN A 64 -2.10 -5.05 19.01
C ASN A 64 -1.77 -6.20 18.05
N SER A 65 -1.38 -5.90 16.81
CA SER A 65 -0.92 -6.89 15.83
C SER A 65 0.56 -7.25 15.99
N LEU A 66 1.30 -6.51 16.82
CA LEU A 66 2.71 -6.75 17.08
C LEU A 66 2.89 -7.80 18.19
N PRO A 67 3.63 -8.90 17.93
CA PRO A 67 4.08 -9.78 18.99
C PRO A 67 4.94 -9.03 20.02
N GLU A 68 4.88 -9.44 21.29
CA GLU A 68 5.75 -8.91 22.33
C GLU A 68 7.22 -9.14 21.98
N GLY A 69 8.05 -8.11 22.11
CA GLY A 69 9.47 -8.16 21.75
C GLY A 69 9.75 -8.24 20.24
N ALA A 70 8.76 -7.92 19.39
CA ALA A 70 8.96 -7.90 17.95
C ALA A 70 10.06 -6.91 17.53
N GLU A 71 10.95 -7.36 16.64
CA GLU A 71 11.98 -6.54 16.00
C GLU A 71 11.64 -6.34 14.52
N PRO A 72 10.73 -5.41 14.20
CA PRO A 72 10.32 -5.20 12.82
C PRO A 72 11.42 -4.54 11.98
N THR A 73 11.41 -4.85 10.70
CA THR A 73 12.23 -4.19 9.68
C THR A 73 11.35 -3.40 8.74
N LEU A 74 11.86 -2.25 8.32
CA LEU A 74 11.27 -1.42 7.27
C LEU A 74 12.01 -1.72 5.97
N VAL A 75 11.26 -2.15 4.95
CA VAL A 75 11.80 -2.47 3.63
C VAL A 75 11.16 -1.55 2.60
N ALA A 76 11.98 -0.82 1.86
CA ALA A 76 11.57 -0.12 0.65
C ALA A 76 12.02 -0.93 -0.57
N SER A 77 11.17 -1.00 -1.59
CA SER A 77 11.41 -1.77 -2.81
C SER A 77 10.92 -1.02 -4.03
N TYR A 78 11.64 -1.16 -5.14
CA TYR A 78 11.30 -0.56 -6.42
C TYR A 78 11.60 -1.53 -7.56
N GLY A 79 10.61 -1.81 -8.41
CA GLY A 79 10.78 -2.77 -9.50
C GLY A 79 9.50 -3.01 -10.29
N VAL A 80 9.52 -4.04 -11.14
CA VAL A 80 8.41 -4.41 -12.02
C VAL A 80 7.89 -5.79 -11.60
N GLY A 81 6.56 -5.93 -11.58
CA GLY A 81 5.87 -7.09 -11.01
C GLY A 81 5.36 -6.81 -9.59
N VAL A 82 4.10 -7.17 -9.34
CA VAL A 82 3.53 -7.15 -7.98
C VAL A 82 3.95 -8.45 -7.30
N ASN A 83 4.78 -8.36 -6.26
CA ASN A 83 5.21 -9.49 -5.41
C ASN A 83 6.16 -10.54 -6.04
N GLU A 84 6.91 -10.24 -7.11
CA GLU A 84 7.92 -11.16 -7.67
C GLU A 84 9.33 -10.52 -7.66
N GLU A 85 10.29 -11.18 -7.01
CA GLU A 85 11.74 -10.94 -7.14
C GLU A 85 12.26 -11.71 -8.37
N PRO A 86 13.21 -11.18 -9.17
CA PRO A 86 14.53 -10.72 -8.69
C PRO A 86 15.03 -9.38 -9.27
N ASN A 87 14.21 -8.58 -9.95
CA ASN A 87 14.66 -7.31 -10.54
C ASN A 87 14.34 -6.07 -9.66
N SER A 88 13.99 -6.27 -8.39
CA SER A 88 13.64 -5.17 -7.49
C SER A 88 14.86 -4.65 -6.71
N LEU A 89 15.16 -3.37 -6.84
CA LEU A 89 16.06 -2.67 -5.93
C LEU A 89 15.41 -2.54 -4.55
N SER A 90 16.14 -2.85 -3.48
CA SER A 90 15.60 -2.79 -2.12
C SER A 90 16.56 -2.14 -1.12
N LEU A 91 15.97 -1.55 -0.08
CA LEU A 91 16.63 -1.03 1.11
C LEU A 91 15.93 -1.63 2.32
N SER A 92 16.68 -2.23 3.25
CA SER A 92 16.16 -2.76 4.50
C SER A 92 16.86 -2.11 5.68
N MET A 93 16.09 -1.74 6.72
CA MET A 93 16.63 -1.19 7.97
C MET A 93 15.78 -1.64 9.17
N PRO A 94 16.38 -1.74 10.38
CA PRO A 94 15.62 -1.94 11.61
C PRO A 94 14.62 -0.79 11.85
N LEU A 95 13.44 -1.11 12.36
CA LEU A 95 12.40 -0.14 12.71
C LEU A 95 12.20 -0.11 14.23
N ALA A 96 12.42 1.05 14.85
CA ALA A 96 12.10 1.27 16.26
C ALA A 96 10.61 1.63 16.42
N ILE A 97 9.85 0.76 17.10
CA ILE A 97 8.39 0.91 17.31
C ILE A 97 8.01 1.51 18.67
N ASP A 98 8.96 1.62 19.59
CA ASP A 98 8.73 2.07 20.98
C ASP A 98 8.88 3.58 21.18
N GLN A 99 9.07 4.37 20.12
CA GLN A 99 9.21 5.81 20.27
C GLN A 99 7.85 6.50 20.49
N PRO A 100 7.75 7.45 21.44
CA PRO A 100 6.57 8.30 21.57
C PRO A 100 6.37 9.13 20.30
N GLU A 101 5.11 9.25 19.88
CA GLU A 101 4.72 9.95 18.65
C GLU A 101 5.15 11.43 18.63
N PRO A 102 5.33 12.03 17.42
CA PRO A 102 5.36 11.37 16.11
C PRO A 102 6.80 11.03 15.68
N ASN A 103 6.98 9.86 15.06
CA ASN A 103 8.23 9.51 14.37
C ASN A 103 8.57 10.61 13.34
N PRO A 104 9.82 11.12 13.31
CA PRO A 104 10.22 12.09 12.30
C PRO A 104 10.08 11.48 10.90
N PRO A 105 9.63 12.24 9.89
CA PRO A 105 9.53 11.74 8.53
C PRO A 105 10.85 11.14 8.04
N MET A 106 10.81 9.90 7.58
CA MET A 106 11.99 9.17 7.10
C MET A 106 12.29 9.50 5.64
N VAL A 107 13.56 9.41 5.25
CA VAL A 107 13.96 9.48 3.84
C VAL A 107 14.60 8.15 3.45
N LEU A 108 13.91 7.36 2.63
CA LEU A 108 14.35 6.05 2.19
C LEU A 108 14.95 6.18 0.78
N ARG A 109 16.27 5.96 0.65
CA ARG A 109 16.98 6.06 -0.63
C ARG A 109 17.28 4.66 -1.16
N ILE A 110 16.54 4.25 -2.17
CA ILE A 110 16.79 2.98 -2.84
C ILE A 110 18.09 3.12 -3.68
N PRO A 111 19.07 2.21 -3.53
CA PRO A 111 20.36 2.33 -4.23
C PRO A 111 20.20 2.06 -5.74
N ALA A 112 21.04 2.69 -6.58
CA ALA A 112 21.10 2.46 -8.02
C ALA A 112 21.76 1.11 -8.37
N GLN A 113 21.35 0.47 -9.48
CA GLN A 113 22.15 -0.61 -10.05
C GLN A 113 23.27 -0.06 -10.96
N PRO A 114 24.45 -0.71 -10.99
CA PRO A 114 25.51 -0.36 -11.93
C PRO A 114 25.03 -0.52 -13.39
N GLY A 115 25.13 0.55 -14.19
CA GLY A 115 24.84 0.50 -15.63
C GLY A 115 23.43 0.92 -16.05
N GLU A 116 22.57 1.35 -15.12
CA GLU A 116 21.25 1.91 -15.46
C GLU A 116 21.38 3.24 -16.23
N GLN A 117 20.75 3.30 -17.41
CA GLN A 117 20.54 4.56 -18.12
C GLN A 117 19.40 5.30 -17.43
N SER A 118 19.74 6.35 -16.68
CA SER A 118 18.75 7.17 -15.97
C SER A 118 18.16 8.24 -16.88
N GLN A 119 16.83 8.35 -16.86
CA GLN A 119 16.17 9.61 -17.19
C GLN A 119 15.92 10.40 -15.90
N GLN A 120 15.94 11.72 -16.01
CA GLN A 120 15.54 12.57 -14.88
C GLN A 120 14.09 12.27 -14.51
N PRO A 121 13.77 12.12 -13.21
CA PRO A 121 12.38 12.00 -12.76
C PRO A 121 11.52 13.12 -13.32
N LEU A 122 10.27 12.78 -13.68
CA LEU A 122 9.27 13.79 -14.00
C LEU A 122 8.97 14.67 -12.77
N SER A 123 8.37 15.84 -13.00
CA SER A 123 7.85 16.63 -11.89
C SER A 123 6.77 15.83 -11.16
N PRO A 124 6.81 15.76 -9.82
CA PRO A 124 5.88 14.94 -9.05
C PRO A 124 4.45 15.46 -9.20
N ALA A 125 3.53 14.60 -9.63
CA ALA A 125 2.10 14.84 -9.61
C ALA A 125 1.48 14.03 -8.47
N ILE A 126 1.88 14.29 -7.23
CA ILE A 126 1.44 13.50 -6.08
C ILE A 126 -0.03 13.80 -5.77
N ILE A 127 -0.86 12.76 -5.79
CA ILE A 127 -2.25 12.83 -5.37
C ILE A 127 -2.41 12.05 -4.06
N GLU A 128 -2.91 12.74 -3.03
CA GLU A 128 -3.23 12.15 -1.73
C GLU A 128 -4.65 11.59 -1.73
N MET A 129 -4.80 10.35 -1.27
CA MET A 129 -6.08 9.69 -1.08
C MET A 129 -6.27 9.35 0.39
N LYS A 130 -7.13 10.12 1.05
CA LYS A 130 -7.54 9.87 2.43
C LYS A 130 -8.82 9.04 2.46
N ASN A 131 -8.74 7.87 3.07
CA ASN A 131 -9.83 6.90 3.08
C ASN A 131 -10.21 6.54 4.51
N ILE A 132 -11.50 6.54 4.81
CA ILE A 132 -12.05 6.05 6.08
C ILE A 132 -12.72 4.72 5.81
N ILE A 133 -12.23 3.65 6.43
CA ILE A 133 -12.78 2.30 6.31
C ILE A 133 -13.52 1.96 7.60
N GLU A 134 -14.83 1.74 7.50
CA GLU A 134 -15.64 1.32 8.63
C GLU A 134 -15.75 -0.21 8.62
N ILE A 135 -15.22 -0.82 9.67
CA ILE A 135 -15.32 -2.27 9.91
C ILE A 135 -16.35 -2.45 11.01
N PRO A 136 -17.53 -3.04 10.72
CA PRO A 136 -18.51 -3.34 11.76
C PRO A 136 -17.92 -4.19 12.88
N GLU A 137 -18.24 -3.88 14.14
CA GLU A 137 -17.65 -4.53 15.31
C GLU A 137 -17.81 -6.05 15.29
N GLU A 138 -18.97 -6.54 14.83
CA GLU A 138 -19.28 -7.96 14.71
C GLU A 138 -18.41 -8.69 13.67
N LEU A 139 -17.80 -7.94 12.75
CA LEU A 139 -16.91 -8.46 11.71
C LEU A 139 -15.44 -8.38 12.10
N LEU A 140 -15.06 -7.62 13.15
CA LEU A 140 -13.66 -7.53 13.58
C LEU A 140 -13.12 -8.92 13.96
N ARG A 141 -11.92 -9.23 13.44
CA ARG A 141 -11.18 -10.47 13.69
C ARG A 141 -9.72 -10.11 14.00
N PRO A 142 -9.14 -10.58 15.11
CA PRO A 142 -7.77 -10.22 15.51
C PRO A 142 -6.68 -10.57 14.49
N GLN A 143 -6.92 -11.57 13.63
CA GLN A 143 -5.94 -12.10 12.67
C GLN A 143 -6.36 -11.86 11.21
N ALA A 144 -7.25 -10.89 10.96
CA ALA A 144 -7.66 -10.59 9.61
C ALA A 144 -6.75 -9.52 8.99
N LEU A 145 -6.33 -9.80 7.77
CA LEU A 145 -5.61 -8.86 6.93
C LEU A 145 -6.63 -8.01 6.18
N MET A 146 -6.46 -6.69 6.25
CA MET A 146 -7.15 -5.74 5.39
C MET A 146 -6.25 -5.32 4.25
N THR A 147 -6.74 -5.41 3.02
CA THR A 147 -6.09 -4.81 1.84
C THR A 147 -6.99 -3.74 1.25
N PHE A 148 -6.37 -2.61 0.90
CA PHE A 148 -6.97 -1.50 0.18
C PHE A 148 -6.19 -1.36 -1.13
N GLY A 149 -6.87 -1.38 -2.27
CA GLY A 149 -6.22 -1.23 -3.56
C GLY A 149 -7.07 -0.44 -4.55
N LEU A 150 -6.41 0.49 -5.24
CA LEU A 150 -6.90 1.19 -6.41
C LEU A 150 -6.38 0.49 -7.66
N TYR A 151 -7.27 0.27 -8.63
CA TYR A 151 -6.98 -0.48 -9.83
C TYR A 151 -7.59 0.17 -11.07
N ARG A 152 -6.89 0.02 -12.20
CA ARG A 152 -7.44 0.28 -13.54
C ARG A 152 -8.50 -0.76 -13.90
N THR A 153 -9.57 -0.33 -14.55
CA THR A 153 -10.51 -1.24 -15.21
C THR A 153 -10.02 -1.54 -16.63
N GLN A 154 -9.76 -2.80 -16.96
CA GLN A 154 -9.31 -3.17 -18.32
C GLN A 154 -10.52 -3.37 -19.26
N GLU A 155 -10.27 -3.31 -20.57
CA GLU A 155 -11.31 -3.36 -21.63
C GLU A 155 -12.18 -4.61 -21.59
N ASP A 156 -11.66 -5.74 -21.08
CA ASP A 156 -12.42 -6.99 -20.92
C ASP A 156 -13.33 -6.99 -19.66
N GLY A 157 -13.35 -5.88 -18.91
CA GLY A 157 -14.09 -5.73 -17.65
C GLY A 157 -13.45 -6.46 -16.46
N TYR A 158 -12.33 -7.15 -16.68
CA TYR A 158 -11.53 -7.79 -15.65
C TYR A 158 -10.25 -6.98 -15.42
N SER A 159 -9.53 -7.30 -14.34
CA SER A 159 -8.26 -6.66 -14.03
C SER A 159 -7.29 -7.77 -13.71
N ASN A 160 -6.25 -7.91 -14.53
CA ASN A 160 -5.11 -8.72 -14.18
C ASN A 160 -4.44 -8.07 -12.95
N ARG A 161 -4.32 -8.81 -11.85
CA ARG A 161 -4.01 -8.20 -10.53
C ARG A 161 -2.70 -7.40 -10.50
N SER A 162 -1.77 -7.70 -11.40
CA SER A 162 -0.41 -7.15 -11.38
C SER A 162 -0.28 -5.83 -12.16
N SER A 163 -0.75 -5.74 -13.41
CA SER A 163 -0.56 -4.50 -14.21
C SER A 163 -1.68 -3.47 -14.01
N SER A 164 -2.82 -3.89 -13.48
CA SER A 164 -3.92 -2.97 -13.15
C SER A 164 -3.78 -2.29 -11.78
N TYR A 165 -2.97 -2.82 -10.85
CA TYR A 165 -2.79 -2.23 -9.52
C TYR A 165 -2.08 -0.89 -9.63
N ILE A 166 -2.71 0.18 -9.15
CA ILE A 166 -2.15 1.54 -9.18
C ILE A 166 -1.49 1.86 -7.85
N ALA A 167 -2.25 1.77 -6.76
CA ALA A 167 -1.79 2.14 -5.43
C ALA A 167 -2.62 1.43 -4.36
N GLY A 168 -2.07 1.33 -3.15
CA GLY A 168 -2.79 0.67 -2.08
C GLY A 168 -1.99 0.52 -0.80
N ALA A 169 -2.63 -0.15 0.15
CA ALA A 169 -2.08 -0.45 1.44
C ALA A 169 -2.59 -1.80 1.97
N ALA A 170 -1.84 -2.40 2.87
CA ALA A 170 -2.24 -3.57 3.63
C ALA A 170 -1.89 -3.38 5.11
N LEU A 171 -2.73 -3.87 6.01
CA LEU A 171 -2.52 -3.83 7.46
C LEU A 171 -3.43 -4.84 8.19
N TRP A 172 -3.16 -5.08 9.47
CA TRP A 172 -3.92 -6.00 10.33
C TRP A 172 -4.72 -5.21 11.38
N PRO A 173 -5.91 -4.69 11.05
CA PRO A 173 -6.66 -3.87 11.99
C PRO A 173 -7.39 -4.75 13.02
N THR A 174 -7.15 -4.48 14.29
CA THR A 174 -7.85 -5.07 15.45
C THR A 174 -9.01 -4.19 15.93
N GLN A 175 -9.12 -2.97 15.38
CA GLN A 175 -10.11 -1.96 15.72
C GLN A 175 -10.50 -1.14 14.48
N GLY A 176 -11.68 -0.50 14.53
CA GLY A 176 -12.17 0.40 13.49
C GLY A 176 -12.83 1.66 14.10
N PRO A 177 -13.14 2.68 13.28
CA PRO A 177 -12.79 2.79 11.86
C PRO A 177 -11.28 3.00 11.65
N VAL A 178 -10.80 2.64 10.45
CA VAL A 178 -9.40 2.82 10.04
C VAL A 178 -9.31 4.01 9.11
N THR A 179 -8.46 4.99 9.41
CA THR A 179 -8.14 6.08 8.48
C THR A 179 -6.80 5.79 7.80
N LEU A 180 -6.82 5.65 6.48
CA LEU A 180 -5.64 5.40 5.66
C LEU A 180 -5.36 6.61 4.78
N THR A 181 -4.12 7.07 4.77
CA THR A 181 -3.63 7.97 3.75
C THR A 181 -2.75 7.17 2.79
N THR A 182 -3.14 7.13 1.53
CA THR A 182 -2.34 6.54 0.45
C THR A 182 -2.02 7.62 -0.57
N TYR A 183 -1.03 7.38 -1.41
CA TYR A 183 -0.56 8.32 -2.40
C TYR A 183 -0.41 7.61 -3.73
N LEU A 184 -0.64 8.33 -4.83
CA LEU A 184 -0.39 7.85 -6.18
C LEU A 184 0.36 8.91 -6.98
N ASP A 185 1.15 8.47 -7.95
CA ASP A 185 1.78 9.35 -8.93
C ASP A 185 0.77 9.61 -10.05
N GLY A 186 0.22 10.82 -10.11
CA GLY A 186 -0.75 11.25 -11.11
C GLY A 186 -0.24 11.15 -12.54
N ASN A 187 1.09 11.13 -12.75
CA ASN A 187 1.65 10.89 -14.08
C ASN A 187 1.43 9.45 -14.59
N THR A 188 1.01 8.54 -13.71
CA THR A 188 0.72 7.15 -14.07
C THR A 188 -0.74 6.90 -14.42
N VAL A 189 -1.65 7.85 -14.18
CA VAL A 189 -3.11 7.66 -14.34
C VAL A 189 -3.66 8.74 -15.27
N ASN A 190 -4.49 8.35 -16.24
CA ASN A 190 -5.17 9.33 -17.09
C ASN A 190 -6.46 9.81 -16.41
N ASP A 191 -6.82 11.08 -16.58
CA ASP A 191 -7.99 11.69 -15.91
C ASP A 191 -9.31 10.96 -16.22
N ASP A 192 -9.49 10.49 -17.45
CA ASP A 192 -10.69 9.80 -17.94
C ASP A 192 -10.63 8.27 -17.79
N GLU A 193 -9.55 7.73 -17.23
CA GLU A 193 -9.39 6.28 -17.06
C GLU A 193 -10.40 5.73 -16.03
N PRO A 194 -11.20 4.70 -16.37
CA PRO A 194 -12.11 4.10 -15.42
C PRO A 194 -11.34 3.33 -14.34
N LEU A 195 -11.61 3.69 -13.09
CA LEU A 195 -10.98 3.10 -11.92
C LEU A 195 -11.96 2.29 -11.10
N HIS A 196 -11.42 1.38 -10.30
CA HIS A 196 -12.15 0.72 -9.24
C HIS A 196 -11.29 0.57 -8.00
N LEU A 197 -11.94 0.58 -6.84
CA LEU A 197 -11.32 0.47 -5.54
C LEU A 197 -11.85 -0.78 -4.86
N ARG A 198 -10.94 -1.58 -4.32
CA ARG A 198 -11.26 -2.79 -3.59
C ARG A 198 -10.71 -2.69 -2.17
N VAL A 199 -11.59 -2.94 -1.21
CA VAL A 199 -11.22 -3.22 0.16
C VAL A 199 -11.60 -4.66 0.47
N ALA A 200 -10.64 -5.49 0.87
CA ALA A 200 -10.87 -6.86 1.28
C ALA A 200 -10.40 -7.06 2.71
N TYR A 201 -11.18 -7.79 3.50
CA TYR A 201 -10.88 -8.14 4.88
C TYR A 201 -11.06 -9.64 5.04
N TYR A 202 -9.97 -10.36 5.28
CA TYR A 202 -9.94 -11.82 5.13
C TYR A 202 -8.87 -12.46 6.01
N ASP A 203 -8.99 -13.77 6.21
CA ASP A 203 -7.92 -14.58 6.81
C ASP A 203 -6.84 -14.86 5.75
N PRO A 204 -5.60 -14.38 5.93
CA PRO A 204 -4.55 -14.58 4.94
C PRO A 204 -4.04 -16.02 4.84
N HIS A 205 -4.29 -16.88 5.83
CA HIS A 205 -3.86 -18.28 5.79
C HIS A 205 -4.82 -19.12 4.96
N THR A 206 -6.12 -18.96 5.18
CA THR A 206 -7.16 -19.72 4.46
C THR A 206 -7.69 -19.00 3.24
N MET A 207 -7.32 -17.73 3.04
CA MET A 207 -7.88 -16.82 2.04
C MET A 207 -9.41 -16.63 2.18
N THR A 208 -9.97 -16.93 3.37
CA THR A 208 -11.41 -16.84 3.63
C THR A 208 -11.84 -15.38 3.80
N PRO A 209 -12.74 -14.85 2.96
CA PRO A 209 -13.20 -13.47 3.11
C PRO A 209 -14.16 -13.33 4.29
N TYR A 210 -13.87 -12.38 5.19
CA TYR A 210 -14.77 -11.99 6.29
C TYR A 210 -15.68 -10.82 5.90
N ALA A 211 -15.12 -9.84 5.19
CA ALA A 211 -15.85 -8.69 4.69
C ALA A 211 -15.14 -8.08 3.48
N GLY A 212 -15.82 -7.22 2.75
CA GLY A 212 -15.20 -6.44 1.71
C GLY A 212 -16.16 -5.48 1.03
N ARG A 213 -15.59 -4.64 0.18
CA ARG A 213 -16.33 -3.74 -0.68
C ARG A 213 -15.55 -3.47 -1.96
N THR A 214 -16.28 -3.34 -3.07
CA THR A 214 -15.72 -2.89 -4.33
C THR A 214 -16.54 -1.71 -4.82
N LEU A 215 -15.87 -0.60 -5.09
CA LEU A 215 -16.43 0.59 -5.71
C LEU A 215 -15.94 0.62 -7.16
N ARG A 216 -16.83 0.79 -8.13
CA ARG A 216 -16.53 0.75 -9.57
C ARG A 216 -17.01 2.03 -10.25
N GLY A 217 -16.45 2.32 -11.42
CA GLY A 217 -16.81 3.53 -12.18
C GLY A 217 -16.28 4.80 -11.51
N LEU A 218 -15.15 4.68 -10.82
CA LEU A 218 -14.48 5.79 -10.17
C LEU A 218 -13.63 6.55 -11.20
N THR A 219 -13.55 7.86 -11.04
CA THR A 219 -12.58 8.74 -11.70
C THR A 219 -11.49 9.15 -10.71
N LEU A 220 -10.40 9.74 -11.21
CA LEU A 220 -9.32 10.27 -10.37
C LEU A 220 -9.81 11.31 -9.36
N GLN A 221 -10.76 12.16 -9.75
CA GLN A 221 -11.38 13.12 -8.82
C GLN A 221 -12.20 12.40 -7.73
N SER A 222 -12.97 11.39 -8.10
CA SER A 222 -13.84 10.70 -7.14
C SER A 222 -13.05 9.94 -6.07
N VAL A 223 -11.82 9.47 -6.37
CA VAL A 223 -10.99 8.73 -5.40
C VAL A 223 -10.37 9.62 -4.33
N THR A 224 -10.26 10.93 -4.56
CA THR A 224 -9.76 11.89 -3.55
C THR A 224 -10.86 12.40 -2.62
N GLU A 225 -12.12 12.19 -2.98
CA GLU A 225 -13.30 12.72 -2.27
C GLU A 225 -14.25 11.60 -1.79
N LEU A 226 -13.70 10.42 -1.52
CA LEU A 226 -14.51 9.27 -1.12
C LEU A 226 -15.16 9.47 0.26
N GLU A 227 -16.45 9.17 0.32
CA GLU A 227 -17.14 8.93 1.59
C GLU A 227 -16.56 7.70 2.31
N ALA A 228 -16.93 7.55 3.59
CA ALA A 228 -16.53 6.40 4.38
C ALA A 228 -16.98 5.08 3.73
N ILE A 229 -16.06 4.12 3.64
CA ILE A 229 -16.27 2.83 3.01
C ILE A 229 -16.65 1.82 4.08
N SER A 230 -17.94 1.58 4.27
CA SER A 230 -18.41 0.54 5.19
C SER A 230 -18.30 -0.84 4.56
N LEU A 231 -17.57 -1.74 5.23
CA LEU A 231 -17.39 -3.13 4.82
C LEU A 231 -18.67 -3.93 5.09
N ARG A 232 -18.90 -4.96 4.26
CA ARG A 232 -20.05 -5.85 4.39
C ARG A 232 -19.60 -7.30 4.30
N PRO A 233 -20.30 -8.25 4.95
CA PRO A 233 -20.04 -9.68 4.76
C PRO A 233 -20.17 -10.08 3.28
N PRO A 234 -19.45 -11.13 2.84
CA PRO A 234 -19.69 -11.71 1.53
C PRO A 234 -21.16 -12.08 1.37
N ARG A 235 -21.74 -11.80 0.20
CA ARG A 235 -23.06 -12.33 -0.13
C ARG A 235 -22.95 -13.85 -0.14
N ARG A 236 -23.81 -14.54 0.63
CA ARG A 236 -23.90 -16.00 0.57
C ARG A 236 -24.19 -16.39 -0.88
N SER A 237 -23.26 -17.11 -1.50
CA SER A 237 -23.44 -17.81 -2.77
C SER A 237 -24.24 -19.08 -2.56
#